data_AF-A0A523X2K6-F1
#
_entry.id   AF-A0A523X2K6-F1
#
_cell.length_a   1.000
_cell.length_b   1.000
_cell.length_c   1.000
_cell.angle_alpha   90.00
_cell.angle_beta   90.00
_cell.angle_gamma   90.00
#
_symmetry.space_group_name_H-M   'P 1'
#
loop_
_entity.id
_entity.type
_entity.pdbx_description
1 polymer ?
#
loop_
_entity_poly.entity_id
_entity_poly.type
_entity_poly.pdbx_seq_one_letter_code
_entity_poly.pdbx_strand_id
1 'polypeptide(L)'
;MAALELIRSGNLMPMSGGNISWSTGRNKYGAYSCSFEDRNILRFSQLFKNGELWGIDADTIDERKRMEWAKVDFGYFPCVDFEQIFYRTLVNYLDFAKTTLKVPLPLKLIAGATDVEGYRMPHPPGMHFGGFERFRGNIVEQHIIYDGIVESYDLDATQILLPFFEYVWEECGLNRPEKGVFGF
;
A
#
# COMPACT_ATOMS: atom_id res chain seq x y z
N MET A 1 24.23 -10.25 11.91
CA MET A 1 23.52 -9.04 12.38
C MET A 1 22.12 -9.46 12.79
N ALA A 2 21.62 -9.03 13.95
CA ALA A 2 20.27 -9.44 14.40
C ALA A 2 19.18 -8.73 13.57
N ALA A 3 18.01 -9.35 13.38
CA ALA A 3 16.92 -8.77 12.58
C ALA A 3 16.51 -7.35 13.01
N LEU A 4 16.54 -7.07 14.33
CA LEU A 4 16.25 -5.74 14.87
C LEU A 4 17.32 -4.70 14.48
N GLU A 5 18.58 -5.11 14.41
CA GLU A 5 19.66 -4.22 13.95
C GLU A 5 19.51 -3.94 12.46
N LEU A 6 19.19 -4.96 11.65
CA LEU A 6 18.95 -4.80 10.21
C LEU A 6 17.86 -3.76 9.93
N ILE A 7 16.68 -3.89 10.56
CA ILE A 7 15.58 -2.95 10.31
C ILE A 7 15.90 -1.52 10.77
N ARG A 8 16.74 -1.35 11.80
CA ARG A 8 17.17 -0.05 12.31
C ARG A 8 18.23 0.58 11.41
N SER A 9 19.24 -0.18 11.00
CA SER A 9 20.32 0.31 10.15
C SER A 9 19.87 0.55 8.72
N GLY A 10 18.99 -0.30 8.20
CA GLY A 10 18.42 -0.17 6.87
C GLY A 10 17.21 0.74 6.80
N ASN A 11 16.80 1.34 7.93
CA ASN A 11 15.66 2.25 8.00
C ASN A 11 14.37 1.66 7.39
N LEU A 12 14.01 0.43 7.77
CA LEU A 12 12.75 -0.18 7.36
C LEU A 12 11.60 0.57 8.02
N MET A 13 10.82 1.30 7.22
CA MET A 13 9.69 2.10 7.68
C MET A 13 8.43 1.25 7.75
N PRO A 14 7.46 1.58 8.62
CA PRO A 14 6.10 1.03 8.51
C PRO A 14 5.53 1.30 7.11
N MET A 15 4.62 0.44 6.62
CA MET A 15 3.85 0.72 5.41
C MET A 15 3.23 2.14 5.51
N SER A 16 3.15 2.84 4.37
CA SER A 16 2.79 4.27 4.24
C SER A 16 3.93 5.28 4.45
N GLY A 17 5.05 4.89 5.09
CA GLY A 17 6.34 5.60 5.03
C GLY A 17 6.29 7.14 5.19
N GLY A 18 5.53 7.67 6.16
CA GLY A 18 5.34 9.11 6.37
C GLY A 18 6.11 9.70 7.57
N ASN A 19 5.97 11.03 7.78
CA ASN A 19 6.51 11.83 8.90
C ASN A 19 5.84 11.51 10.27
N ILE A 20 5.47 10.26 10.50
CA ILE A 20 4.78 9.83 11.72
C ILE A 20 5.81 9.17 12.62
N SER A 21 5.79 9.45 13.93
CA SER A 21 6.65 8.73 14.86
C SER A 21 6.36 7.23 14.79
N TRP A 22 7.40 6.43 14.63
CA TRP A 22 7.29 4.98 14.62
C TRP A 22 8.22 4.34 15.64
N SER A 23 7.89 3.11 16.02
CA SER A 23 8.68 2.28 16.92
C SER A 23 9.20 1.06 16.19
N THR A 24 10.29 0.48 16.71
CA THR A 24 10.84 -0.78 16.22
C THR A 24 10.88 -1.80 17.35
N GLY A 25 10.66 -3.07 17.01
CA GLY A 25 10.67 -4.15 17.99
C GLY A 25 10.96 -5.51 17.36
N ARG A 26 10.81 -6.56 18.17
CA ARG A 26 10.98 -7.94 17.74
C ARG A 26 9.89 -8.83 18.33
N ASN A 27 9.56 -9.90 17.61
CA ASN A 27 8.65 -10.93 18.06
C ASN A 27 9.21 -12.32 17.69
N LYS A 28 8.41 -13.39 17.85
CA LYS A 28 8.84 -14.76 17.51
C LYS A 28 9.13 -14.97 16.02
N TYR A 29 8.58 -14.14 15.14
CA TYR A 29 8.68 -14.26 13.68
C TYR A 29 9.82 -13.44 13.08
N GLY A 30 10.25 -12.36 13.74
CA GLY A 30 11.33 -11.51 13.26
C GLY A 30 11.40 -10.16 13.96
N ALA A 31 11.59 -9.11 13.17
CA ALA A 31 11.64 -7.71 13.63
C ALA A 31 10.62 -6.86 12.86
N TYR A 32 10.08 -5.84 13.51
CA TYR A 32 9.03 -5.00 12.93
C TYR A 32 9.29 -3.51 13.19
N SER A 33 8.76 -2.68 12.29
CA SER A 33 8.55 -1.25 12.50
C SER A 33 7.04 -0.96 12.45
N CYS A 34 6.54 -0.12 13.36
CA CYS A 34 5.10 0.19 13.41
C CYS A 34 4.82 1.62 13.83
N SER A 35 3.72 2.19 13.32
CA SER A 35 3.12 3.41 13.84
C SER A 35 1.80 3.10 14.57
N PHE A 36 1.45 3.94 15.53
CA PHE A 36 0.30 3.74 16.40
C PHE A 36 -0.53 5.01 16.55
N GLU A 37 -1.84 4.82 16.76
CA GLU A 37 -2.81 5.85 17.14
C GLU A 37 -3.60 5.32 18.35
N ASP A 38 -3.67 6.08 19.44
CA ASP A 38 -4.43 5.76 20.66
C ASP A 38 -4.23 4.33 21.23
N ARG A 39 -3.06 3.72 20.98
CA ARG A 39 -2.61 2.35 21.35
C ARG A 39 -2.85 1.25 20.32
N ASN A 40 -3.48 1.53 19.19
CA ASN A 40 -3.65 0.57 18.10
C ASN A 40 -2.49 0.71 17.10
N ILE A 41 -1.93 -0.42 16.68
CA ILE A 41 -1.00 -0.45 15.54
C ILE A 41 -1.85 -0.29 14.28
N LEU A 42 -1.67 0.81 13.58
CA LEU A 42 -2.39 1.08 12.33
C LEU A 42 -1.59 0.66 11.10
N ARG A 43 -0.27 0.78 11.19
CA ARG A 43 0.62 0.50 10.08
C ARG A 43 1.85 -0.20 10.60
N PHE A 44 2.28 -1.25 9.91
CA PHE A 44 3.54 -1.89 10.25
C PHE A 44 4.22 -2.49 9.03
N SER A 45 5.53 -2.68 9.17
CA SER A 45 6.34 -3.52 8.31
C SER A 45 7.04 -4.57 9.15
N GLN A 46 7.14 -5.80 8.66
CA GLN A 46 7.83 -6.89 9.35
C GLN A 46 8.85 -7.56 8.43
N LEU A 47 10.09 -7.63 8.90
CA LEU A 47 11.11 -8.53 8.36
C LEU A 47 11.03 -9.86 9.09
N PHE A 48 10.69 -10.92 8.36
CA PHE A 48 10.65 -12.28 8.87
C PHE A 48 12.03 -12.92 8.87
N LYS A 49 12.20 -13.96 9.69
CA LYS A 49 13.43 -14.75 9.76
C LYS A 49 13.83 -15.41 8.43
N ASN A 50 12.87 -15.68 7.56
CA ASN A 50 13.11 -16.26 6.23
C ASN A 50 13.46 -15.20 5.16
N GLY A 51 13.50 -13.92 5.53
CA GLY A 51 13.82 -12.82 4.61
C GLY A 51 12.61 -12.17 3.95
N GLU A 52 11.39 -12.66 4.19
CA GLU A 52 10.19 -11.98 3.69
C GLU A 52 9.99 -10.62 4.36
N LEU A 53 9.48 -9.67 3.57
CA LEU A 53 9.08 -8.34 4.00
C LEU A 53 7.58 -8.19 3.78
N TRP A 54 6.85 -7.91 4.86
CA TRP A 54 5.41 -7.68 4.80
C TRP A 54 5.10 -6.27 5.27
N GLY A 55 4.14 -5.62 4.63
CA GLY A 55 3.59 -4.33 5.04
C GLY A 55 2.08 -4.43 5.17
N ILE A 56 1.53 -3.81 6.22
CA ILE A 56 0.08 -3.69 6.42
C ILE A 56 -0.24 -2.26 6.80
N ASP A 57 -1.26 -1.69 6.16
CA ASP A 57 -1.92 -0.43 6.50
C ASP A 57 -3.40 -0.72 6.73
N ALA A 58 -3.85 -0.55 7.97
CA ALA A 58 -5.24 -0.78 8.39
C ALA A 58 -6.08 0.51 8.46
N ASP A 59 -5.54 1.65 8.04
CA ASP A 59 -6.14 2.97 8.27
C ASP A 59 -6.58 3.68 6.99
N THR A 60 -5.81 3.50 5.91
CA THR A 60 -6.01 4.22 4.65
C THR A 60 -7.37 3.94 4.04
N ILE A 61 -7.77 2.67 4.08
CA ILE A 61 -9.04 2.20 3.53
C ILE A 61 -9.99 1.73 4.63
N ASP A 62 -9.81 2.15 5.90
CA ASP A 62 -10.75 1.79 6.98
C ASP A 62 -12.17 2.26 6.63
N GLU A 63 -13.09 1.29 6.48
CA GLU A 63 -14.44 1.53 5.99
C GLU A 63 -15.17 2.61 6.80
N ARG A 64 -15.14 2.48 8.12
CA ARG A 64 -15.84 3.37 9.04
C ARG A 64 -15.31 4.80 8.94
N LYS A 65 -13.99 4.98 8.97
CA LYS A 65 -13.33 6.29 8.81
C LYS A 65 -13.66 6.90 7.45
N ARG A 66 -13.68 6.09 6.38
CA ARG A 66 -14.03 6.53 5.03
C ARG A 66 -15.48 6.98 4.95
N MET A 67 -16.43 6.17 5.42
CA MET A 67 -17.86 6.49 5.47
C MET A 67 -18.13 7.78 6.26
N GLU A 68 -17.54 7.91 7.45
CA GLU A 68 -17.69 9.08 8.32
C GLU A 68 -17.16 10.36 7.66
N TRP A 69 -15.96 10.31 7.08
CA TRP A 69 -15.33 11.46 6.44
C TRP A 69 -16.06 11.92 5.18
N ALA A 70 -16.47 10.98 4.33
CA ALA A 70 -17.14 11.31 3.07
C ALA A 70 -18.66 11.51 3.21
N LYS A 71 -19.24 11.14 4.36
CA LYS A 71 -20.69 11.12 4.63
C LYS A 71 -21.44 10.23 3.65
N VAL A 72 -20.95 9.01 3.49
CA VAL A 72 -21.51 7.96 2.63
C VAL A 72 -21.74 6.68 3.43
N ASP A 73 -22.47 5.73 2.86
CA ASP A 73 -22.82 4.44 3.45
C ASP A 73 -22.02 3.26 2.87
N PHE A 74 -20.91 3.53 2.18
CA PHE A 74 -20.01 2.55 1.59
C PHE A 74 -18.53 2.89 1.81
N GLY A 75 -17.66 1.88 1.85
CA GLY A 75 -16.22 2.05 1.78
C GLY A 75 -15.74 2.57 0.43
N TYR A 76 -14.57 3.20 0.38
CA TYR A 76 -13.98 3.65 -0.87
C TYR A 76 -12.45 3.70 -0.81
N PHE A 77 -11.81 3.55 -1.97
CA PHE A 77 -10.36 3.73 -2.10
C PHE A 77 -10.03 5.22 -2.29
N PRO A 78 -9.33 5.89 -1.37
CA PRO A 78 -8.85 7.25 -1.63
C PRO A 78 -7.71 7.18 -2.66
N CYS A 79 -8.01 7.18 -3.96
CA CYS A 79 -7.08 6.74 -5.02
C CYS A 79 -5.67 7.35 -4.91
N VAL A 80 -5.60 8.66 -4.64
CA VAL A 80 -4.31 9.37 -4.53
C VAL A 80 -3.51 8.89 -3.31
N ASP A 81 -4.15 8.80 -2.15
CA ASP A 81 -3.48 8.36 -0.92
C ASP A 81 -3.11 6.88 -1.01
N PHE A 82 -4.00 6.06 -1.56
CA PHE A 82 -3.79 4.64 -1.78
C PHE A 82 -2.55 4.39 -2.64
N GLU A 83 -2.48 4.98 -3.84
CA GLU A 83 -1.33 4.81 -4.72
C GLU A 83 -0.03 5.36 -4.12
N GLN A 84 -0.10 6.52 -3.45
CA GLN A 84 1.05 7.13 -2.79
C GLN A 84 1.63 6.22 -1.69
N ILE A 85 0.77 5.52 -0.94
CA ILE A 85 1.19 4.64 0.15
C ILE A 85 1.92 3.42 -0.38
N PHE A 86 1.39 2.78 -1.42
CA PHE A 86 2.07 1.67 -2.08
C PHE A 86 3.40 2.12 -2.69
N TYR A 87 3.42 3.27 -3.37
CA TYR A 87 4.65 3.83 -3.95
C TYR A 87 5.74 4.04 -2.89
N ARG A 88 5.45 4.79 -1.81
CA ARG A 88 6.43 5.06 -0.75
C ARG A 88 6.91 3.80 -0.07
N THR A 89 6.00 2.85 0.15
CA THR A 89 6.32 1.56 0.77
C THR A 89 7.26 0.75 -0.11
N LEU A 90 6.94 0.62 -1.40
CA LEU A 90 7.77 -0.14 -2.32
C LEU A 90 9.16 0.50 -2.51
N VAL A 91 9.25 1.82 -2.60
CA VAL A 91 10.55 2.53 -2.63
C VAL A 91 11.41 2.15 -1.42
N ASN A 92 10.84 2.22 -0.20
CA ASN A 92 11.57 1.84 1.01
C ASN A 92 11.96 0.35 1.02
N TYR A 93 11.07 -0.53 0.56
CA TYR A 93 11.31 -1.98 0.57
C TYR A 93 12.37 -2.39 -0.45
N LEU A 94 12.36 -1.80 -1.64
CA LEU A 94 13.37 -2.05 -2.67
C LEU A 94 14.74 -1.55 -2.22
N ASP A 95 14.81 -0.36 -1.62
CA ASP A 95 16.07 0.16 -1.06
C ASP A 95 16.59 -0.75 0.07
N PHE A 96 15.71 -1.14 1.00
CA PHE A 96 16.05 -2.05 2.09
C PHE A 96 16.53 -3.42 1.57
N ALA A 97 15.82 -4.00 0.61
CA ALA A 97 16.16 -5.28 0.00
C ALA A 97 17.51 -5.22 -0.74
N LYS A 98 17.77 -4.15 -1.49
CA LYS A 98 19.01 -3.94 -2.26
C LYS A 98 20.21 -3.69 -1.35
N THR A 99 20.11 -2.73 -0.43
CA THR A 99 21.25 -2.18 0.30
C THR A 99 21.55 -2.95 1.59
N THR A 100 20.51 -3.38 2.30
CA THR A 100 20.63 -3.97 3.64
C THR A 100 20.61 -5.48 3.57
N LEU A 101 19.58 -6.06 2.93
CA LEU A 101 19.45 -7.52 2.83
C LEU A 101 20.28 -8.12 1.70
N LYS A 102 20.57 -7.33 0.65
CA LYS A 102 21.26 -7.77 -0.58
C LYS A 102 20.57 -8.96 -1.24
N VAL A 103 19.23 -8.93 -1.30
CA VAL A 103 18.44 -10.01 -1.89
C VAL A 103 18.66 -10.02 -3.41
N PRO A 104 18.99 -11.17 -4.02
CA PRO A 104 19.10 -11.27 -5.46
C PRO A 104 17.73 -11.17 -6.13
N LEU A 105 17.71 -10.66 -7.36
CA LEU A 105 16.53 -10.64 -8.22
C LEU A 105 16.31 -12.02 -8.87
N PRO A 106 15.08 -12.35 -9.29
CA PRO A 106 13.86 -11.53 -9.17
C PRO A 106 13.24 -11.58 -7.77
N LEU A 107 12.49 -10.53 -7.40
CA LEU A 107 11.67 -10.54 -6.18
C LEU A 107 10.21 -10.83 -6.51
N LYS A 108 9.54 -11.63 -5.67
CA LYS A 108 8.08 -11.76 -5.72
C LYS A 108 7.43 -10.57 -5.01
N LEU A 109 6.49 -9.90 -5.68
CA LEU A 109 5.65 -8.86 -5.12
C LEU A 109 4.22 -9.41 -4.96
N ILE A 110 3.62 -9.22 -3.79
CA ILE A 110 2.19 -9.46 -3.59
C ILE A 110 1.61 -8.16 -3.00
N ALA A 111 0.61 -7.60 -3.66
CA ALA A 111 -0.06 -6.37 -3.26
C ALA A 111 -1.58 -6.59 -3.28
N GLY A 112 -2.31 -5.89 -2.41
CA GLY A 112 -3.74 -6.13 -2.32
C GLY A 112 -4.45 -5.36 -1.22
N ALA A 113 -5.74 -5.62 -1.11
CA ALA A 113 -6.62 -5.11 -0.07
C ALA A 113 -7.65 -6.19 0.30
N THR A 114 -8.01 -6.26 1.58
CA THR A 114 -8.97 -7.25 2.12
C THR A 114 -10.20 -6.57 2.67
N ASP A 115 -11.32 -7.29 2.67
CA ASP A 115 -12.63 -6.82 3.15
C ASP A 115 -13.11 -5.56 2.43
N VAL A 116 -13.00 -5.59 1.10
CA VAL A 116 -13.30 -4.45 0.22
C VAL A 116 -14.53 -4.65 -0.66
N GLU A 117 -15.33 -5.71 -0.44
CA GLU A 117 -16.60 -5.90 -1.14
C GLU A 117 -17.48 -4.66 -0.97
N GLY A 118 -18.04 -4.16 -2.09
CA GLY A 118 -18.86 -2.95 -2.10
C GLY A 118 -18.08 -1.63 -2.11
N TYR A 119 -16.75 -1.66 -1.99
CA TYR A 119 -15.94 -0.43 -2.07
C TYR A 119 -16.06 0.23 -3.43
N ARG A 120 -16.03 1.56 -3.44
CA ARG A 120 -16.11 2.37 -4.66
C ARG A 120 -14.86 3.20 -4.91
N MET A 121 -14.75 3.76 -6.12
CA MET A 121 -13.67 4.65 -6.50
C MET A 121 -14.17 6.11 -6.58
N PRO A 122 -13.59 7.06 -5.82
CA PRO A 122 -13.89 8.48 -6.00
C PRO A 122 -13.28 9.02 -7.30
N HIS A 123 -13.78 10.16 -7.76
CA HIS A 123 -13.08 10.92 -8.79
C HIS A 123 -11.73 11.44 -8.26
N PRO A 124 -10.63 11.24 -9.01
CA PRO A 124 -9.36 11.87 -8.69
C PRO A 124 -9.51 13.41 -8.71
N PRO A 125 -8.77 14.14 -7.86
CA PRO A 125 -8.81 15.60 -7.86
C PRO A 125 -8.54 16.18 -9.25
N GLY A 126 -9.39 17.10 -9.71
CA GLY A 126 -9.24 17.75 -11.02
C GLY A 126 -9.81 16.98 -12.22
N MET A 127 -10.40 15.80 -12.02
CA MET A 127 -11.12 15.09 -13.07
C MET A 127 -12.65 15.22 -12.93
N HIS A 128 -13.31 15.57 -14.05
CA HIS A 128 -14.76 15.59 -14.19
C HIS A 128 -15.19 14.47 -15.15
N PHE A 129 -15.77 13.37 -14.66
CA PHE A 129 -16.25 12.26 -15.52
C PHE A 129 -17.69 12.48 -16.03
N GLY A 130 -18.02 13.72 -16.37
CA GLY A 130 -19.27 14.05 -17.06
C GLY A 130 -20.56 13.79 -16.26
N GLY A 131 -20.54 13.80 -14.92
CA GLY A 131 -21.74 13.64 -14.08
C GLY A 131 -21.59 14.19 -12.66
N PHE A 132 -22.70 14.25 -11.91
CA PHE A 132 -22.77 14.72 -10.51
C PHE A 132 -22.31 13.67 -9.47
N GLU A 133 -22.05 12.43 -9.89
CA GLU A 133 -21.71 11.33 -8.97
C GLU A 133 -20.24 11.36 -8.57
N ARG A 134 -19.99 11.57 -7.27
CA ARG A 134 -18.64 11.68 -6.68
C ARG A 134 -17.86 10.35 -6.66
N PHE A 135 -18.56 9.23 -6.67
CA PHE A 135 -18.02 7.87 -6.57
C PHE A 135 -18.60 7.00 -7.68
N ARG A 136 -17.78 6.09 -8.23
CA ARG A 136 -18.17 5.16 -9.29
C ARG A 136 -17.62 3.77 -9.05
N GLY A 137 -18.18 2.83 -9.80
CA GLY A 137 -17.79 1.44 -9.71
C GLY A 137 -18.20 0.81 -8.38
N ASN A 138 -17.93 -0.48 -8.27
CA ASN A 138 -18.04 -1.21 -7.02
C ASN A 138 -17.19 -2.47 -7.13
N ILE A 139 -16.41 -2.76 -6.11
CA ILE A 139 -15.77 -4.07 -5.96
C ILE A 139 -16.87 -5.09 -5.67
N VAL A 140 -16.81 -6.24 -6.34
CA VAL A 140 -17.70 -7.38 -6.09
C VAL A 140 -17.02 -8.46 -5.25
N GLU A 141 -15.71 -8.58 -5.34
CA GLU A 141 -14.92 -9.57 -4.60
C GLU A 141 -14.54 -9.09 -3.20
N GLN A 142 -14.44 -10.01 -2.24
CA GLN A 142 -14.04 -9.65 -0.87
C GLN A 142 -12.58 -9.16 -0.80
N HIS A 143 -11.73 -9.62 -1.72
CA HIS A 143 -10.29 -9.40 -1.68
C HIS A 143 -9.75 -9.06 -3.07
N ILE A 144 -8.86 -8.08 -3.12
CA ILE A 144 -8.03 -7.79 -4.30
C ILE A 144 -6.63 -8.31 -4.00
N ILE A 145 -6.12 -9.22 -4.83
CA ILE A 145 -4.76 -9.77 -4.69
C ILE A 145 -4.08 -9.73 -6.06
N TYR A 146 -2.93 -9.09 -6.10
CA TYR A 146 -2.09 -8.99 -7.29
C TYR A 146 -0.73 -9.61 -7.02
N ASP A 147 -0.34 -10.57 -7.87
CA ASP A 147 0.98 -11.18 -7.91
C ASP A 147 1.83 -10.51 -9.00
N GLY A 148 2.98 -9.95 -8.62
CA GLY A 148 3.94 -9.33 -9.52
C GLY A 148 5.35 -9.86 -9.32
N ILE A 149 6.24 -9.48 -10.25
CA ILE A 149 7.66 -9.79 -10.19
C ILE A 149 8.45 -8.49 -10.36
N VAL A 150 9.44 -8.27 -9.49
CA VAL A 150 10.42 -7.20 -9.63
C VAL A 150 11.68 -7.79 -10.24
N GLU A 151 11.94 -7.42 -11.49
CA GLU A 151 13.08 -7.94 -12.26
C GLU A 151 14.34 -7.07 -12.14
N SER A 152 14.19 -5.81 -11.73
CA SER A 152 15.29 -4.88 -11.59
C SER A 152 15.06 -3.88 -10.46
N TYR A 153 16.12 -3.56 -9.73
CA TYR A 153 16.15 -2.48 -8.75
C TYR A 153 16.27 -1.08 -9.38
N ASP A 154 16.45 -1.00 -10.70
CA ASP A 154 16.60 0.27 -11.42
C ASP A 154 15.27 0.74 -12.04
N LEU A 155 14.22 -0.07 -11.96
CA LEU A 155 12.86 0.34 -12.32
C LEU A 155 12.30 1.26 -11.23
N ASP A 156 11.58 2.30 -11.66
CA ASP A 156 10.86 3.15 -10.72
C ASP A 156 9.68 2.36 -10.10
N ALA A 157 9.42 2.59 -8.81
CA ALA A 157 8.33 1.92 -8.09
C ALA A 157 6.97 2.16 -8.74
N THR A 158 6.77 3.31 -9.40
CA THR A 158 5.57 3.59 -10.19
C THR A 158 5.39 2.63 -11.36
N GLN A 159 6.47 2.28 -12.07
CA GLN A 159 6.44 1.34 -13.19
C GLN A 159 6.11 -0.07 -12.72
N ILE A 160 6.65 -0.46 -11.55
CA ILE A 160 6.39 -1.77 -10.95
C ILE A 160 4.93 -1.88 -10.47
N LEU A 161 4.37 -0.81 -9.89
CA LEU A 161 3.03 -0.81 -9.31
C LEU A 161 1.91 -0.47 -10.28
N LEU A 162 2.22 0.11 -11.45
CA LEU A 162 1.18 0.49 -12.41
C LEU A 162 0.23 -0.66 -12.76
N PRO A 163 0.69 -1.89 -13.06
CA PRO A 163 -0.23 -2.99 -13.34
C PRO A 163 -1.12 -3.36 -12.14
N PHE A 164 -0.61 -3.24 -10.91
CA PHE A 164 -1.42 -3.44 -9.70
C PHE A 164 -2.50 -2.36 -9.58
N PHE A 165 -2.17 -1.11 -9.84
CA PHE A 165 -3.16 -0.03 -9.78
C PHE A 165 -4.21 -0.19 -10.88
N GLU A 166 -3.81 -0.48 -12.12
CA GLU A 166 -4.75 -0.80 -13.20
C GLU A 166 -5.71 -1.93 -12.80
N TYR A 167 -5.18 -2.99 -12.18
CA TYR A 167 -5.97 -4.09 -11.66
C TYR A 167 -6.98 -3.66 -10.58
N VAL A 168 -6.61 -2.80 -9.63
CA VAL A 168 -7.54 -2.26 -8.61
C VAL A 168 -8.69 -1.46 -9.25
N TRP A 169 -8.42 -0.70 -10.31
CA TRP A 169 -9.46 0.02 -11.05
C TRP A 169 -10.36 -0.93 -11.85
N GLU A 170 -9.78 -1.97 -12.45
CA GLU A 170 -10.53 -3.02 -13.16
C GLU A 170 -11.48 -3.77 -12.23
N GLU A 171 -11.03 -4.12 -11.01
CA GLU A 171 -11.86 -4.74 -9.97
C GLU A 171 -13.02 -3.82 -9.54
N CYS A 172 -12.85 -2.50 -9.68
CA CYS A 172 -13.94 -1.52 -9.49
C CYS A 172 -14.90 -1.43 -10.69
N GLY A 173 -14.63 -2.13 -11.79
CA GLY A 173 -15.37 -2.01 -13.05
C GLY A 173 -15.06 -0.71 -13.80
N LEU A 174 -13.87 -0.13 -13.61
CA LEU A 174 -13.46 1.17 -14.16
C LEU A 174 -12.13 1.05 -14.91
N ASN A 175 -11.89 1.99 -15.82
CA ASN A 175 -10.57 2.18 -16.40
C ASN A 175 -9.78 3.19 -15.56
N ARG A 176 -8.54 2.86 -15.22
CA ARG A 176 -7.63 3.80 -14.57
C ARG A 176 -7.37 4.99 -15.51
N PRO A 177 -7.51 6.24 -15.05
CA PRO A 177 -7.20 7.39 -15.89
C PRO A 177 -5.70 7.49 -16.19
N GLU A 178 -5.35 7.82 -17.44
CA GLU A 178 -3.94 8.00 -17.86
C GLU A 178 -3.25 9.17 -17.16
N LYS A 179 -4.02 10.17 -16.68
CA LYS A 179 -3.54 11.37 -16.00
C LYS A 179 -4.38 11.61 -14.74
N GLY A 180 -3.82 12.23 -13.71
CA GLY A 180 -4.56 12.78 -12.57
C GLY A 180 -4.76 11.86 -11.36
N VAL A 181 -4.15 10.67 -11.34
CA VAL A 181 -4.02 9.85 -10.12
C VAL A 181 -2.55 9.86 -9.71
N PHE A 182 -2.25 10.06 -8.43
CA PHE A 182 -0.90 10.34 -7.84
C PHE A 182 0.30 10.36 -8.83
N GLY A 183 0.60 11.51 -9.43
CA GLY A 183 1.84 11.69 -10.22
C GLY A 183 1.89 10.98 -11.58
N PHE A 184 0.77 10.41 -12.03
CA PHE A 184 0.55 9.85 -13.37
C PHE A 184 -0.29 10.80 -14.20
#